data_AF-A0A965UY73-F1
#
_entry.id   AF-A0A965UY73-F1
#
_cell.length_a   1.000
_cell.length_b   1.000
_cell.length_c   1.000
_cell.angle_alpha   90.00
_cell.angle_beta   90.00
_cell.angle_gamma   90.00
#
_symmetry.space_group_name_H-M   'P 1'
#
loop_
_entity.id
_entity.type
_entity.pdbx_description
1 polymer ?
#
loop_
_entity_poly.entity_id
_entity_poly.type
_entity_poly.pdbx_seq_one_letter_code
_entity_poly.pdbx_strand_id
1 'polypeptide(L)' 'MGKITGFKDFERIEEGYKPVPERIKNYAEFVIALSPEQAKVQGARCMDCGTPFCNN' A
#
# COMPACT_ATOMS: atom_id res chain seq x y z
N MET A 1 -14.42 7.25 1.28
CA MET A 1 -13.43 6.96 0.23
C MET A 1 -12.76 8.26 -0.21
N GLY A 2 -11.53 8.22 -0.74
CA GLY A 2 -10.86 9.40 -1.30
C GLY A 2 -11.52 9.86 -2.61
N LYS A 3 -10.72 10.11 -3.65
CA LYS A 3 -11.27 10.35 -5.00
C LYS A 3 -11.66 8.99 -5.60
N ILE A 4 -12.93 8.77 -5.97
CA ILE A 4 -13.41 7.48 -6.52
C ILE A 4 -12.62 7.04 -7.76
N THR A 5 -12.15 8.00 -8.56
CA THR A 5 -11.28 7.75 -9.72
C THR A 5 -9.79 7.83 -9.41
N GLY A 6 -9.39 7.91 -8.14
CA GLY A 6 -8.01 8.13 -7.73
C GLY A 6 -7.03 7.07 -8.22
N PHE A 7 -7.53 5.86 -8.51
CA PHE A 7 -6.75 4.79 -9.14
C PHE A 7 -6.24 5.12 -10.55
N LYS A 8 -6.85 6.10 -11.23
CA LYS A 8 -6.42 6.59 -12.55
C LYS A 8 -5.38 7.71 -12.46
N ASP A 9 -5.38 8.44 -11.33
CA ASP A 9 -4.60 9.67 -11.17
C ASP A 9 -3.30 9.45 -10.38
N PHE A 10 -3.31 8.47 -9.46
CA PHE A 10 -2.18 8.14 -8.62
C PHE A 10 -1.70 6.75 -8.95
N GLU A 11 -0.41 6.53 -9.16
CA GLU A 11 0.13 5.17 -9.30
C GLU A 11 0.09 4.39 -7.98
N ARG A 12 0.19 3.07 -8.06
CA ARG A 12 0.31 2.23 -6.86
C ARG A 12 1.63 2.52 -6.16
N ILE A 13 1.58 2.76 -4.86
CA ILE A 13 2.76 2.87 -4.01
C ILE A 13 3.01 1.51 -3.37
N GLU A 14 4.15 0.90 -3.68
CA GLU A 14 4.59 -0.35 -3.03
C GLU A 14 5.41 -0.05 -1.78
N GLU A 15 5.24 -0.90 -0.78
CA GLU A 15 6.09 -0.89 0.41
C GLU A 15 7.51 -1.35 0.05
N GLY A 16 8.50 -0.75 0.70
CA GLY A 16 9.88 -1.19 0.53
C GLY A 16 10.18 -2.44 1.35
N TYR A 17 11.32 -3.06 1.08
CA TYR A 17 11.84 -4.16 1.88
C TYR A 17 13.30 -3.90 2.23
N LYS A 18 13.73 -4.29 3.43
CA LYS A 18 15.16 -4.31 3.77
C LYS A 18 15.91 -5.25 2.82
N PRO A 19 17.20 -4.97 2.51
CA PRO A 19 18.00 -5.80 1.62
C PRO A 19 18.01 -7.27 2.02
N VAL A 20 18.05 -8.17 1.02
CA VAL A 20 18.11 -9.62 1.25
C VAL A 20 19.20 -10.04 2.23
N PRO A 21 20.45 -9.54 2.12
CA PRO A 21 21.53 -9.93 3.05
C PRO A 21 21.26 -9.55 4.51
N GLU A 22 20.38 -8.58 4.77
CA GLU A 22 20.01 -8.15 6.12
C GLU A 22 18.85 -8.98 6.67
N ARG A 23 17.80 -9.20 5.87
CA ARG A 23 16.56 -9.88 6.33
C ARG A 23 16.68 -11.40 6.50
N ILE A 24 17.75 -12.03 6.00
CA ILE A 24 17.98 -13.48 6.20
C ILE A 24 18.75 -13.80 7.50
N LYS A 25 19.23 -12.78 8.22
CA LYS A 25 20.04 -12.96 9.44
C LYS A 25 19.21 -13.11 10.71
N ASN A 26 17.90 -12.86 10.63
CA ASN A 26 16.98 -12.89 11.76
C ASN A 26 15.53 -13.02 11.26
N TYR A 27 14.58 -13.11 12.20
CA TYR A 27 13.13 -13.21 11.92
C TYR A 27 12.37 -11.91 12.24
N ALA A 28 13.06 -10.77 12.30
CA ALA A 28 12.41 -9.48 12.56
C ALA A 28 11.72 -8.94 11.30
N GLU A 29 10.77 -8.02 11.50
CA GLU A 29 10.08 -7.34 10.42
C GLU A 29 11.07 -6.59 9.50
N PHE A 30 10.83 -6.73 8.19
CA PHE A 30 11.68 -6.19 7.14
C PHE A 30 10.91 -5.36 6.10
N VAL A 31 9.58 -5.34 6.18
CA VAL A 31 8.75 -4.43 5.38
C VAL A 31 8.94 -3.00 5.90
N ILE A 32 9.19 -2.08 4.97
CA ILE A 32 9.29 -0.66 5.23
C ILE A 32 7.90 -0.08 4.98
N ALA A 33 7.19 0.20 6.07
CA ALA A 33 5.84 0.74 6.03
C ALA A 33 5.78 2.07 5.28
N LEU A 34 4.65 2.31 4.61
CA LEU A 34 4.37 3.60 3.98
C LEU A 34 4.33 4.72 5.03
N SER A 35 4.82 5.91 4.66
CA SER A 35 4.59 7.12 5.47
C SER A 35 3.09 7.42 5.54
N PRO A 36 2.62 8.19 6.54
CA PRO A 36 1.21 8.60 6.62
C PRO A 36 0.70 9.28 5.34
N GLU A 37 1.55 10.08 4.68
CA GLU A 37 1.24 10.77 3.43
C GLU A 37 1.12 9.79 2.26
N GLN A 38 2.04 8.83 2.17
CA GLN A 38 1.99 7.77 1.15
C GLN A 38 0.76 6.87 1.34
N ALA A 39 0.46 6.48 2.59
CA ALA A 39 -0.71 5.68 2.91
C ALA A 39 -2.01 6.41 2.56
N LYS A 40 -2.08 7.73 2.78
CA LYS A 40 -3.22 8.57 2.37
C LYS A 40 -3.41 8.55 0.85
N VAL A 41 -2.34 8.67 0.07
CA VAL A 41 -2.40 8.60 -1.41
C VAL A 41 -2.82 7.21 -1.87
N GLN A 42 -2.24 6.15 -1.30
CA GLN A 42 -2.57 4.77 -1.63
C GLN A 42 -4.05 4.45 -1.31
N GLY A 43 -4.56 4.92 -0.16
CA GLY A 43 -5.97 4.76 0.22
C GLY A 43 -6.94 5.56 -0.67
N ALA A 44 -6.49 6.66 -1.27
CA ALA A 44 -7.29 7.42 -2.23
C ALA A 44 -7.54 6.67 -3.54
N ARG A 45 -6.85 5.55 -3.79
CA ARG A 45 -7.10 4.68 -4.96
C ARG A 45 -8.29 3.73 -4.78
N CYS A 46 -8.90 3.63 -3.61
CA CYS A 46 -10.07 2.78 -3.42
C CYS A 46 -11.23 3.25 -4.31
N MET A 47 -11.79 2.31 -5.09
CA MET A 47 -12.79 2.58 -6.13
C MET A 47 -14.23 2.66 -5.62
N ASP A 48 -14.46 2.40 -4.33
CA ASP A 48 -15.81 2.39 -3.73
C ASP A 48 -16.82 1.50 -4.48
N CYS A 49 -16.43 0.26 -4.78
CA CYS A 49 -17.08 -0.64 -5.76
C CYS A 49 -18.54 -1.04 -5.48
N GLY A 50 -19.21 -0.55 -4.44
CA GLY A 50 -20.57 -0.93 -4.04
C GLY A 50 -20.66 -2.34 -3.45
N THR A 51 -20.43 -3.37 -4.28
CA THR A 51 -20.19 -4.76 -3.85
C THR A 51 -18.69 -5.04 -3.96
N PRO A 52 -17.91 -4.81 -2.89
CA PRO A 52 -16.46 -4.95 -2.94
C PRO A 52 -16.04 -6.42 -3.04
N PHE A 53 -15.06 -6.69 -3.92
CA PHE A 53 -14.37 -7.99 -3.98
C PHE A 53 -13.15 -8.05 -3.04
N CYS A 54 -12.77 -6.93 -2.44
CA CYS A 54 -11.60 -6.84 -1.57
C CYS A 54 -11.87 -7.23 -0.11
N ASN A 55 -13.13 -7.40 0.29
CA ASN A 55 -13.52 -7.85 1.62
C ASN A 55 -14.50 -9.03 1.46
N ASN A 56 -13.96 -10.25 1.39
CA ASN A 56 -14.65 -11.54 1.56
C ASN A 56 -13.62 -12.61 1.95
#